data_AF-A0A2S2PQQ3-F1
#
_entry.id   AF-A0A2S2PQQ3-F1
#
_cell.length_a   1.000
_cell.length_b   1.000
_cell.length_c   1.000
_cell.angle_alpha   90.00
_cell.angle_beta   90.00
_cell.angle_gamma   90.00
#
_symmetry.space_group_name_H-M   'P 1'
#
loop_
_entity.id
_entity.type
_entity.pdbx_description
1 polymer ?
#
loop_
_entity_poly.entity_id
_entity_poly.type
_entity_poly.pdbx_seq_one_letter_code
_entity_poly.pdbx_strand_id
1 'polypeptide(L)'
;WSFCFKRIQLVIKAICLLEKSGAMVDGIVSDAGSTNRKLWSELGVCGKLGSLKNYIEHPMDEKRRIYFFSDAPHLIKTVRNRLYNNKTLRVNIILLILQITSVFTI
;
A
#
# COMPACT_ATOMS: atom_id res chain seq x y z
N TRP A 1 -7.21 -18.44 -6.96
CA TRP A 1 -6.43 -17.75 -8.01
C TRP A 1 -7.25 -16.72 -8.81
N SER A 2 -8.57 -16.89 -9.03
CA SER A 2 -9.35 -15.98 -9.90
C SER A 2 -9.90 -14.68 -9.27
N PHE A 3 -9.85 -14.51 -7.94
CA PHE A 3 -10.47 -13.35 -7.27
C PHE A 3 -9.55 -12.13 -7.12
N CYS A 4 -8.24 -12.32 -6.90
CA CYS A 4 -7.30 -11.22 -6.64
C CYS A 4 -7.10 -10.33 -7.89
N PHE A 5 -6.97 -10.97 -9.05
CA PHE A 5 -6.83 -10.30 -10.34
C PHE A 5 -8.00 -9.37 -10.69
N LYS A 6 -9.24 -9.74 -10.34
CA LYS A 6 -10.42 -8.89 -10.56
C LYS A 6 -10.37 -7.58 -9.76
N ARG A 7 -9.79 -7.58 -8.56
CA ARG A 7 -9.72 -6.37 -7.71
C ARG A 7 -8.72 -5.36 -8.27
N ILE A 8 -7.58 -5.82 -8.77
CA ILE A 8 -6.58 -4.96 -9.40
C ILE A 8 -7.16 -4.22 -10.60
N GLN A 9 -7.89 -4.94 -11.46
CA GLN A 9 -8.54 -4.35 -12.62
C GLN A 9 -9.55 -3.25 -12.24
N LEU A 10 -10.28 -3.43 -11.13
CA LEU A 10 -11.22 -2.43 -10.64
C LEU A 10 -10.48 -1.18 -10.14
N VAL A 11 -9.38 -1.33 -9.41
CA VAL A 11 -8.57 -0.21 -8.92
C VAL A 11 -7.98 0.58 -10.09
N ILE A 12 -7.38 -0.09 -11.08
CA ILE A 12 -6.81 0.57 -12.27
C ILE A 12 -7.90 1.30 -13.07
N LYS A 13 -9.08 0.69 -13.24
CA LYS A 13 -10.22 1.34 -13.91
C LYS A 13 -10.70 2.57 -13.14
N ALA A 14 -10.77 2.50 -11.81
CA ALA A 14 -11.16 3.65 -10.99
C ALA A 14 -10.17 4.82 -11.14
N ILE A 15 -8.86 4.55 -11.12
CA ILE A 15 -7.81 5.56 -11.35
C ILE A 15 -7.99 6.21 -12.73
N CYS A 16 -8.17 5.40 -13.78
CA CYS A 16 -8.36 5.89 -15.14
C CYS A 16 -9.63 6.78 -15.27
N LEU A 17 -10.72 6.43 -14.59
CA LEU A 17 -11.95 7.24 -14.60
C LEU A 17 -11.78 8.56 -13.85
N LEU A 18 -11.08 8.56 -12.71
CA LEU A 18 -10.79 9.77 -11.94
C LEU A 18 -9.92 10.74 -12.74
N GLU A 19 -8.86 10.25 -13.37
CA GLU A 19 -7.97 11.06 -14.21
C GLU A 19 -8.70 11.62 -15.44
N LYS A 20 -9.59 10.83 -16.06
CA LYS A 20 -10.45 11.33 -17.15
C LYS A 20 -11.41 12.43 -16.70
N SER A 21 -11.81 12.44 -15.42
CA SER A 21 -12.62 13.51 -14.84
C SER A 21 -11.81 14.75 -14.44
N GLY A 22 -10.48 14.73 -14.62
CA GLY A 22 -9.57 15.82 -14.25
C GLY A 22 -9.05 15.73 -12.81
N ALA A 23 -9.34 14.66 -12.07
CA ALA A 23 -8.81 14.43 -10.74
C ALA A 23 -7.43 13.77 -10.80
N MET A 24 -6.44 14.39 -10.17
CA MET A 24 -5.07 13.87 -10.11
C MET A 24 -4.95 12.85 -8.96
N VAL A 25 -4.60 11.61 -9.31
CA VAL A 25 -4.41 10.52 -8.34
C VAL A 25 -2.91 10.27 -8.12
N ASP A 26 -2.37 10.84 -7.05
CA ASP A 26 -0.94 10.69 -6.70
C ASP A 26 -0.69 9.56 -5.69
N GLY A 27 -1.73 9.05 -5.02
CA GLY A 27 -1.57 7.98 -4.05
C GLY A 27 -2.84 7.22 -3.70
N ILE A 28 -2.63 6.01 -3.18
CA ILE A 28 -3.68 5.09 -2.74
C ILE A 28 -3.41 4.72 -1.29
N VAL A 29 -4.41 4.93 -0.43
CA VAL A 29 -4.37 4.54 0.98
C VAL A 29 -5.26 3.33 1.18
N SER A 30 -4.76 2.26 1.81
CA SER A 30 -5.60 1.12 2.20
C SER A 30 -5.13 0.46 3.50
N ASP A 31 -6.00 -0.32 4.12
CA ASP A 31 -5.66 -1.10 5.30
C ASP A 31 -4.63 -2.19 4.96
N ALA A 32 -3.71 -2.49 5.90
CA ALA A 32 -2.70 -3.53 5.73
C ALA A 32 -3.26 -4.96 5.89
N GLY A 33 -4.53 -5.18 5.56
CA GLY A 33 -5.16 -6.49 5.57
C GLY A 33 -4.45 -7.49 4.64
N SER A 34 -4.55 -8.79 4.94
CA SER A 34 -3.88 -9.84 4.17
C SER A 34 -4.27 -9.83 2.67
N THR A 35 -5.50 -9.45 2.35
CA THR A 35 -6.00 -9.33 0.98
C THR A 35 -5.37 -8.16 0.23
N ASN A 36 -5.26 -6.98 0.86
CA ASN A 36 -4.67 -5.81 0.21
C ASN A 36 -3.16 -5.95 0.05
N ARG A 37 -2.49 -6.62 1.00
CA ARG A 37 -1.06 -6.93 0.86
C ARG A 37 -0.76 -7.83 -0.35
N LYS A 38 -1.65 -8.79 -0.65
CA LYS A 38 -1.54 -9.59 -1.88
C LYS A 38 -1.70 -8.72 -3.12
N LEU A 39 -2.68 -7.81 -3.11
CA LEU A 39 -2.90 -6.85 -4.20
C LEU A 39 -1.68 -5.96 -4.43
N TRP A 40 -1.07 -5.43 -3.38
CA TRP A 40 0.16 -4.65 -3.46
C TRP A 40 1.31 -5.48 -4.05
N SER A 41 1.48 -6.72 -3.59
CA SER A 41 2.53 -7.61 -4.08
C SER A 41 2.36 -7.94 -5.57
N GLU A 42 1.11 -8.15 -6.02
CA GLU A 42 0.77 -8.41 -7.43
C GLU A 42 0.98 -7.16 -8.31
N LEU A 43 0.82 -5.96 -7.76
CA LEU A 43 1.17 -4.69 -8.41
C LEU A 43 2.68 -4.38 -8.41
N GLY A 44 3.51 -5.26 -7.83
CA GLY A 44 4.94 -5.05 -7.71
C GLY A 44 5.35 -4.08 -6.61
N VAL A 45 4.43 -3.75 -5.69
CA VAL A 45 4.68 -2.93 -4.52
C VAL A 45 5.27 -3.82 -3.41
N CYS A 46 6.47 -3.47 -2.95
CA CYS A 46 7.24 -4.22 -1.97
C CYS A 46 7.91 -3.26 -0.98
N GLY A 47 8.06 -3.65 0.28
CA GLY A 47 8.96 -2.92 1.20
C GLY A 47 9.74 -3.87 2.07
N LYS A 48 10.41 -4.79 1.40
CA LYS A 48 11.56 -5.47 1.96
C LYS A 48 12.68 -4.46 2.21
N LEU A 49 13.39 -4.63 3.33
CA LEU A 49 14.59 -3.85 3.64
C LEU A 49 15.60 -4.01 2.49
N GLY A 50 16.09 -2.90 1.93
CA GLY A 50 17.03 -2.88 0.80
C GLY A 50 16.40 -2.97 -0.60
N SER A 51 15.08 -3.19 -0.73
CA SER A 51 14.36 -3.18 -2.02
C SER A 51 12.95 -2.59 -1.84
N LEU A 52 12.91 -1.34 -1.37
CA LEU A 52 11.67 -0.59 -1.21
C LEU A 52 11.17 -0.13 -2.58
N LYS A 53 9.99 -0.60 -2.97
CA LYS A 53 9.22 -0.11 -4.11
C LYS A 53 7.79 0.12 -3.64
N ASN A 54 7.48 1.34 -3.21
CA ASN A 54 6.17 1.74 -2.70
C ASN A 54 5.29 2.44 -3.76
N TYR A 55 5.66 2.36 -5.04
CA TYR A 55 4.97 3.07 -6.11
C TYR A 55 4.73 2.18 -7.33
N ILE A 56 3.74 2.56 -8.13
CA ILE A 56 3.55 2.08 -9.50
C ILE A 56 3.63 3.25 -10.47
N GLU A 57 3.95 2.95 -11.72
CA GLU A 57 3.85 3.93 -12.81
C GLU A 57 2.37 4.19 -13.12
N HIS A 58 2.06 5.46 -13.38
CA HIS A 58 0.68 5.84 -13.63
C HIS A 58 0.23 5.27 -14.99
N PRO A 59 -0.92 4.57 -15.07
CA PRO A 59 -1.32 3.84 -16.28
C PRO A 59 -1.65 4.73 -17.49
N MET A 60 -1.78 6.04 -17.28
CA MET A 60 -2.06 7.02 -18.33
C MET A 60 -0.91 8.02 -18.55
N ASP A 61 0.10 8.06 -17.68
CA ASP A 61 1.18 9.05 -17.74
C ASP A 61 2.48 8.45 -17.19
N GLU A 62 3.42 8.14 -18.06
CA GLU A 62 4.69 7.49 -17.70
C GLU A 62 5.58 8.35 -16.79
N LYS A 63 5.34 9.67 -16.72
CA LYS A 63 6.11 10.58 -15.86
C LYS A 63 5.58 10.63 -14.43
N ARG A 64 4.35 10.16 -14.19
CA ARG A 64 3.70 10.22 -12.87
C ARG A 64 3.76 8.86 -12.19
N ARG A 65 3.87 8.90 -10.86
CA ARG A 65 3.93 7.73 -10.00
C ARG A 65 2.80 7.78 -9.00
N ILE A 66 2.16 6.64 -8.78
CA ILE A 66 1.11 6.49 -7.78
C ILE A 66 1.73 5.76 -6.59
N TYR A 67 1.73 6.43 -5.43
CA TYR A 67 2.30 5.90 -4.20
C TYR A 67 1.27 5.12 -3.38
N PHE A 68 1.70 4.01 -2.78
CA PHE A 68 0.85 3.19 -1.93
C PHE A 68 1.18 3.44 -0.46
N PHE A 69 0.15 3.81 0.29
CA PHE A 69 0.24 4.08 1.72
C PHE A 69 -0.67 3.13 2.49
N SER A 70 -0.26 2.84 3.71
CA SER A 70 -1.08 2.11 4.65
C SER A 70 -1.79 3.08 5.60
N ASP A 71 -2.99 2.72 6.03
CA ASP A 71 -3.74 3.47 7.05
C ASP A 71 -2.98 3.53 8.41
N ALA A 72 -2.27 4.64 8.64
CA ALA A 72 -1.43 4.88 9.82
C ALA A 72 -2.16 4.70 11.17
N PRO A 73 -3.35 5.29 11.40
CA PRO A 73 -4.09 5.07 12.65
C PRO A 73 -4.39 3.59 12.92
N HIS A 74 -4.73 2.81 11.88
CA HIS A 74 -5.05 1.41 12.05
C HIS A 74 -3.82 0.58 12.49
N LEU A 75 -2.63 1.00 12.05
CA LEU A 75 -1.36 0.39 12.41
C LEU A 75 -0.96 0.68 13.84
N ILE A 76 -1.06 1.94 14.26
CA ILE A 76 -0.76 2.35 15.63
C ILE A 76 -1.66 1.57 16.60
N LYS A 77 -2.95 1.44 16.29
CA LYS A 77 -3.89 0.65 17.08
C LYS A 77 -3.49 -0.83 17.16
N THR A 78 -3.05 -1.42 16.05
CA THR A 78 -2.63 -2.83 16.00
C THR A 78 -1.36 -3.07 16.80
N VAL A 79 -0.39 -2.16 16.69
CA VAL A 79 0.86 -2.19 17.46
C VAL A 79 0.56 -2.05 18.96
N ARG A 80 -0.28 -1.07 19.33
CA ARG A 80 -0.73 -0.86 20.72
C ARG A 80 -1.41 -2.10 21.29
N ASN A 81 -2.38 -2.67 20.56
CA ASN A 81 -3.11 -3.87 21.03
C ASN A 81 -2.19 -5.08 21.18
N ARG A 82 -1.19 -5.25 20.30
CA ARG A 82 -0.19 -6.33 20.43
C ARG A 82 0.75 -6.11 21.61
N LEU A 83 1.23 -4.88 21.82
CA LEU A 83 2.07 -4.53 22.97
C LEU A 83 1.34 -4.79 24.28
N TYR A 84 0.08 -4.35 24.35
CA TYR A 84 -0.76 -4.50 25.53
C TYR A 84 -1.06 -5.98 25.84
N ASN A 85 -1.39 -6.79 24.83
CA ASN A 85 -1.78 -8.19 25.04
C ASN A 85 -0.60 -9.16 25.19
N ASN A 86 0.48 -8.97 24.42
CA ASN A 86 1.53 -9.99 24.29
C ASN A 86 2.89 -9.59 24.90
N LYS A 87 3.04 -8.35 25.40
CA LYS A 87 4.27 -7.74 25.96
C LYS A 87 5.54 -7.86 25.08
N THR A 88 5.40 -8.36 23.86
CA THR A 88 6.50 -8.68 22.94
C THR A 88 6.10 -8.25 21.54
N LEU A 89 7.00 -7.53 20.87
CA LEU A 89 6.85 -7.15 19.47
C LEU A 89 7.57 -8.16 18.59
N ARG A 90 6.84 -9.12 18.01
CA ARG A 90 7.35 -9.84 16.82
C ARG A 90 7.18 -8.93 15.61
N VAL A 91 8.18 -8.07 15.40
CA VAL A 91 8.24 -7.17 14.26
C VAL A 91 8.59 -8.01 13.03
N ASN A 92 7.61 -8.25 12.17
CA ASN A 92 7.92 -8.72 10.83
C ASN A 92 8.47 -7.49 10.10
N ILE A 93 9.80 -7.40 10.01
CA ILE A 93 10.57 -6.24 9.53
C ILE A 93 10.00 -5.63 8.24
N ILE A 94 9.43 -6.45 7.35
CA ILE A 94 8.76 -6.06 6.10
C ILE A 94 7.53 -5.14 6.33
N LEU A 95 6.77 -5.34 7.42
CA LEU A 95 5.56 -4.56 7.72
C LEU A 95 5.89 -3.17 8.27
N LEU A 96 6.91 -3.07 9.12
CA LEU A 96 7.27 -1.80 9.76
C LEU A 96 7.96 -0.85 8.77
N ILE A 97 8.81 -1.40 7.88
CA ILE A 97 9.55 -0.60 6.91
C ILE A 97 8.62 0.00 5.87
N LEU A 98 7.69 -0.78 5.30
CA LEU A 98 6.67 -0.24 4.39
C LEU A 98 5.89 0.93 4.98
N GLN A 99 5.70 0.94 6.30
CA GLN A 99 4.83 1.88 6.99
C GLN A 99 5.56 3.12 7.50
N ILE A 100 6.82 2.98 7.91
CA ILE A 100 7.65 4.12 8.32
C ILE A 100 8.23 4.82 7.11
N THR A 101 8.68 4.11 6.06
CA THR A 101 9.27 4.78 4.89
C THR A 101 8.22 5.50 4.07
N SER A 102 6.99 4.98 3.94
CA SER A 102 5.92 5.71 3.23
C SER A 102 5.48 6.98 3.97
N VAL A 103 5.62 7.06 5.29
CA VAL A 103 5.30 8.28 6.06
C VAL A 103 6.45 9.30 6.05
N PHE A 104 7.71 8.87 5.88
CA PHE A 104 8.89 9.75 5.94
C PHE A 104 9.50 10.12 4.57
N THR A 105 9.02 9.57 3.45
CA THR A 105 9.57 9.85 2.10
C THR A 105 8.72 10.86 1.30
N ILE A 106 8.09 11.82 1.99
CA ILE A 106 7.55 13.06 1.42
C ILE A 106 8.42 14.20 1.96
#